data_AF-A0AAQ4FKU0-F1
#
_entry.id   AF-A0AAQ4FKU0-F1
#
_cell.length_a   1.000
_cell.length_b   1.000
_cell.length_c   1.000
_cell.angle_alpha   90.00
_cell.angle_beta   90.00
_cell.angle_gamma   90.00
#
_symmetry.space_group_name_H-M   'P 1'
#
loop_
_entity.id
_entity.type
_entity.pdbx_description
1 polymer ?
#
loop_
_entity_poly.entity_id
_entity_poly.type
_entity_poly.pdbx_seq_one_letter_code
_entity_poly.pdbx_strand_id
1 'polypeptide(L)'
;MASFHFDCNTNGSEIVASALPHLRALALAPCGVSQDDSLTLLARGCRHLEELDVRAECDSNRSSKCVVCRVALRFSEADFKELHGTTKLRRLSLDDTTKMSSLAFLNQCRVTELRFSLHSLEQEVTDAAGFPFSLSRLLRSNPRLRQLSIEARDTPLRQNEFAEGLATLSTLRHLCVLTESITTEHHVTSFFT
;
A
#
# COMPACT_ATOMS: atom_id res chain seq x y z
N MET A 1 9.91 15.56 -12.12
CA MET A 1 8.62 16.29 -12.19
C MET A 1 8.36 16.85 -10.81
N ALA A 2 7.83 18.07 -10.67
CA ALA A 2 7.47 18.57 -9.35
C ALA A 2 6.21 17.83 -8.87
N SER A 3 6.25 17.15 -7.72
CA SER A 3 5.04 16.64 -7.09
C SER A 3 4.15 17.76 -6.60
N PHE A 4 2.85 17.47 -6.60
CA PHE A 4 1.86 18.25 -5.91
C PHE A 4 1.76 17.77 -4.46
N HIS A 5 1.89 18.69 -3.51
CA HIS A 5 1.69 18.44 -2.09
C HIS A 5 0.54 19.30 -1.55
N PHE A 6 -0.22 18.73 -0.62
CA PHE A 6 -1.18 19.50 0.17
C PHE A 6 -0.48 20.16 1.36
N ASP A 7 -1.00 21.32 1.78
CA ASP A 7 -0.62 21.94 3.05
C ASP A 7 -0.94 20.97 4.21
N CYS A 8 -0.14 21.01 5.29
CA CYS A 8 -0.32 20.08 6.41
C CYS A 8 -1.68 20.20 7.12
N ASN A 9 -2.39 21.32 6.95
CA ASN A 9 -3.73 21.53 7.49
C ASN A 9 -4.85 21.23 6.49
N THR A 10 -4.51 20.79 5.28
CA THR A 10 -5.49 20.52 4.23
C THR A 10 -5.78 19.03 4.13
N ASN A 11 -7.06 18.65 4.26
CA ASN A 11 -7.51 17.31 3.94
C ASN A 11 -7.67 17.18 2.41
N GLY A 12 -6.63 16.70 1.74
CA GLY A 12 -6.66 16.52 0.29
C GLY A 12 -7.76 15.55 -0.17
N SER A 13 -8.06 14.55 0.65
CA SER A 13 -9.12 13.58 0.39
C SER A 13 -10.52 14.19 0.45
N GLU A 14 -10.77 15.11 1.39
CA GLU A 14 -12.03 15.85 1.48
C GLU A 14 -12.28 16.72 0.24
N ILE A 15 -11.25 17.45 -0.20
CA ILE A 15 -11.32 18.33 -1.38
C ILE A 15 -11.66 17.50 -2.62
N VAL A 16 -10.95 16.38 -2.81
CA VAL A 16 -11.20 15.49 -3.95
C VAL A 16 -12.60 14.88 -3.87
N ALA A 17 -12.97 14.34 -2.71
CA ALA A 17 -14.25 13.68 -2.49
C ALA A 17 -15.45 14.60 -2.72
N SER A 18 -15.36 15.87 -2.33
CA SER A 18 -16.43 16.86 -2.50
C SER A 18 -16.50 17.41 -3.93
N ALA A 19 -15.36 17.57 -4.61
CA ALA A 19 -15.32 18.17 -5.94
C ALA A 19 -15.56 17.17 -7.08
N LEU A 20 -15.18 15.89 -6.91
CA LEU A 20 -15.08 14.92 -8.00
C LEU A 20 -15.85 13.60 -7.73
N PRO A 21 -17.20 13.63 -7.65
CA PRO A 21 -17.99 12.46 -7.24
C PRO A 21 -17.96 11.27 -8.23
N HIS A 22 -17.58 11.53 -9.48
CA HIS A 22 -17.46 10.52 -10.54
C HIS A 22 -16.02 10.06 -10.80
N LEU A 23 -15.08 10.43 -9.92
CA LEU A 23 -13.68 10.06 -10.07
C LEU A 23 -13.51 8.53 -10.06
N ARG A 24 -12.74 8.03 -11.03
CA ARG A 24 -12.46 6.58 -11.19
C ARG A 24 -11.02 6.21 -10.85
N ALA A 25 -10.09 7.14 -11.02
CA ALA A 25 -8.68 6.93 -10.71
C ALA A 25 -8.15 8.15 -9.96
N LEU A 26 -7.44 7.90 -8.86
CA LEU A 26 -6.90 8.94 -8.00
C LEU A 26 -5.46 8.59 -7.62
N ALA A 27 -4.56 9.54 -7.85
CA ALA A 27 -3.20 9.49 -7.34
C ALA A 27 -2.99 10.66 -6.37
N LEU A 28 -2.48 10.37 -5.17
CA LEU A 28 -2.19 11.36 -4.13
C LEU A 28 -0.80 11.12 -3.54
N ALA A 29 -0.15 12.19 -3.11
CA ALA A 29 0.98 12.08 -2.19
C ALA A 29 0.48 11.65 -0.79
N PRO A 30 1.32 11.08 0.09
CA PRO A 30 0.90 10.65 1.43
C PRO A 30 0.18 11.76 2.23
N CYS A 31 0.61 13.02 2.09
CA CYS A 31 -0.06 14.17 2.73
C CYS A 31 -1.52 14.39 2.32
N GLY A 32 -1.97 13.85 1.18
CA GLY A 32 -3.38 13.92 0.76
C GLY A 32 -4.27 12.88 1.45
N VAL A 33 -3.67 11.89 2.11
CA VAL A 33 -4.37 10.75 2.75
C VAL A 33 -3.92 10.50 4.19
N SER A 34 -3.21 11.46 4.80
CA SER A 34 -2.59 11.29 6.11
C SER A 34 -3.51 11.52 7.30
N GLN A 35 -4.71 12.09 7.07
CA GLN A 35 -5.70 12.28 8.13
C GLN A 35 -6.51 10.99 8.33
N ASP A 36 -6.90 10.69 9.57
CA ASP A 36 -7.53 9.41 9.96
C ASP A 36 -8.83 9.11 9.19
N ASP A 37 -9.56 10.13 8.72
CA ASP A 37 -10.81 9.97 7.98
C ASP A 37 -10.64 10.05 6.46
N SER A 38 -9.41 10.22 5.95
CA SER A 38 -9.14 10.49 4.53
C SER A 38 -9.76 9.45 3.61
N LEU A 39 -9.51 8.16 3.87
CA LEU A 39 -10.06 7.07 3.06
C LEU A 39 -11.58 6.96 3.18
N THR A 40 -12.15 7.28 4.35
CA THR A 40 -13.60 7.33 4.60
C THR A 40 -14.26 8.46 3.79
N LEU A 41 -13.63 9.62 3.70
CA LEU A 41 -14.11 10.73 2.87
C LEU A 41 -14.08 10.37 1.38
N LEU A 42 -12.97 9.77 0.90
CA LEU A 42 -12.88 9.25 -0.47
C LEU A 42 -13.94 8.19 -0.76
N ALA A 43 -14.15 7.26 0.17
CA ALA A 43 -15.15 6.21 0.07
C ALA A 43 -16.57 6.77 -0.15
N ARG A 44 -16.92 7.81 0.61
CA ARG A 44 -18.25 8.44 0.57
C ARG A 44 -18.45 9.34 -0.66
N GLY A 45 -17.45 10.13 -1.02
CA GLY A 45 -17.52 11.10 -2.11
C GLY A 45 -17.28 10.46 -3.48
N CYS A 46 -16.33 9.54 -3.60
CA CYS A 46 -15.88 8.95 -4.86
C CYS A 46 -16.37 7.51 -5.04
N ARG A 47 -17.68 7.28 -5.07
CA ARG A 47 -18.28 5.92 -5.16
C ARG A 47 -17.91 5.14 -6.43
N HIS A 48 -17.40 5.84 -7.45
CA HIS A 48 -16.95 5.25 -8.70
C HIS A 48 -15.43 4.98 -8.72
N LEU A 49 -14.73 5.18 -7.61
CA LEU A 49 -13.29 4.98 -7.54
C LEU A 49 -12.94 3.51 -7.81
N GLU A 50 -12.08 3.29 -8.78
CA GLU A 50 -11.60 2.00 -9.26
C GLU A 50 -10.10 1.83 -9.00
N GLU A 51 -9.34 2.93 -8.96
CA GLU A 51 -7.88 2.92 -8.82
C GLU A 51 -7.46 3.98 -7.81
N LEU A 52 -6.73 3.55 -6.78
CA LEU A 52 -6.12 4.42 -5.78
C LEU A 52 -4.62 4.21 -5.76
N ASP A 53 -3.90 5.30 -5.87
CA ASP A 53 -2.45 5.33 -5.88
C ASP A 53 -1.94 6.34 -4.86
N VAL A 54 -1.16 5.87 -3.89
CA VAL A 54 -0.52 6.71 -2.90
C VAL A 54 0.98 6.59 -3.08
N ARG A 55 1.63 7.66 -3.54
CA ARG A 55 3.07 7.65 -3.87
C ARG A 55 3.81 8.74 -3.13
N ALA A 56 4.83 8.39 -2.35
CA ALA A 56 5.78 9.40 -1.92
C ALA A 56 6.75 9.73 -3.07
N GLU A 57 7.28 10.95 -3.09
CA GLU A 57 8.43 11.23 -3.96
C GLU A 57 9.65 10.49 -3.44
N CYS A 58 10.12 9.52 -4.22
CA CYS A 58 11.44 8.93 -4.08
C CYS A 58 12.48 9.72 -4.90
N ASP A 59 12.56 11.04 -4.68
CA ASP A 59 13.78 11.76 -5.05
C ASP A 59 14.80 11.50 -3.92
N SER A 60 15.63 10.47 -4.11
CA SER A 60 16.75 10.12 -3.22
C SER A 60 17.73 11.28 -2.96
N ASN A 61 17.66 12.36 -3.74
CA ASN A 61 18.45 13.59 -3.57
C ASN A 61 17.65 14.82 -3.11
N ARG A 62 16.32 14.72 -2.96
CA ARG A 62 15.46 15.78 -2.46
C ARG A 62 14.42 15.14 -1.57
N SER A 63 14.79 14.95 -0.31
CA SER A 63 13.81 14.66 0.74
C SER A 63 12.63 15.61 0.55
N SER A 64 11.43 15.06 0.33
CA SER A 64 10.24 15.88 0.24
C SER A 64 10.23 16.82 1.45
N LYS A 65 10.16 18.14 1.21
CA LYS A 65 10.13 19.12 2.30
C LYS A 65 8.83 19.00 3.11
N CYS A 66 7.85 18.26 2.57
CA CYS A 66 6.60 17.96 3.23
C CYS A 66 6.86 17.02 4.43
N VAL A 67 6.81 17.59 5.64
CA VAL A 67 6.93 16.83 6.89
C VAL A 67 5.92 15.69 6.94
N VAL A 68 4.69 15.93 6.48
CA VAL A 68 3.61 14.94 6.49
C VAL A 68 3.93 13.74 5.58
N CYS A 69 4.57 13.95 4.43
CA CYS A 69 4.95 12.86 3.54
C CYS A 69 6.07 11.96 4.10
N ARG A 70 6.75 12.39 5.16
CA ARG A 70 7.78 11.60 5.86
C ARG A 70 7.23 10.83 7.05
N VAL A 71 5.99 11.11 7.46
CA VAL A 71 5.31 10.41 8.56
C VAL A 71 4.77 9.09 8.03
N ALA A 72 4.71 8.08 8.90
CA ALA A 72 4.15 6.80 8.55
C ALA A 72 2.66 6.91 8.21
N LEU A 73 2.28 6.34 7.07
CA LEU A 73 0.86 6.18 6.75
C LEU A 73 0.26 5.16 7.72
N ARG A 74 -0.83 5.56 8.34
CA ARG A 74 -1.62 4.74 9.25
C ARG A 74 -2.95 4.49 8.60
N PHE A 75 -3.11 3.27 8.09
CA PHE A 75 -4.39 2.80 7.61
C PHE A 75 -4.92 1.74 8.57
N SER A 76 -6.20 1.87 8.91
CA SER A 76 -6.92 0.92 9.73
C SER A 76 -7.66 -0.11 8.86
N GLU A 77 -8.03 -1.25 9.44
CA GLU A 77 -8.94 -2.19 8.78
C GLU A 77 -10.31 -1.56 8.49
N ALA A 78 -10.78 -0.63 9.33
CA ALA A 78 -12.06 0.05 9.15
C ALA A 78 -12.05 0.93 7.89
N ASP A 79 -10.93 1.62 7.63
CA ASP A 79 -10.77 2.51 6.47
C ASP A 79 -10.97 1.73 5.17
N PHE A 80 -10.29 0.58 5.05
CA PHE A 80 -10.38 -0.27 3.87
C PHE A 80 -11.71 -1.02 3.77
N LYS A 81 -12.32 -1.37 4.91
CA LYS A 81 -13.66 -1.94 4.94
C LYS A 81 -14.69 -0.96 4.36
N GLU A 82 -14.64 0.31 4.74
CA GLU A 82 -15.54 1.33 4.19
C GLU A 82 -15.22 1.64 2.73
N LEU A 83 -13.94 1.81 2.38
CA LEU A 83 -13.49 2.06 1.01
C LEU A 83 -13.96 0.96 0.05
N HIS A 84 -13.76 -0.32 0.39
CA HIS A 84 -14.21 -1.42 -0.45
C HIS A 84 -15.72 -1.66 -0.40
N GLY A 85 -16.39 -1.28 0.70
CA GLY A 85 -17.84 -1.43 0.82
C GLY A 85 -18.63 -0.43 -0.03
N THR A 86 -18.02 0.70 -0.40
CA THR A 86 -18.69 1.85 -1.04
C THR A 86 -18.18 2.15 -2.45
N THR A 87 -16.94 1.77 -2.77
CA THR A 87 -16.31 2.03 -4.07
C THR A 87 -16.21 0.77 -4.94
N LYS A 88 -15.66 0.93 -6.15
CA LYS A 88 -15.36 -0.17 -7.08
C LYS A 88 -13.85 -0.47 -7.12
N LEU A 89 -13.14 -0.18 -6.03
CA LEU A 89 -11.67 -0.23 -5.99
C LEU A 89 -11.15 -1.61 -6.40
N ARG A 90 -10.43 -1.64 -7.53
CA ARG A 90 -9.83 -2.84 -8.12
C ARG A 90 -8.31 -2.79 -8.14
N ARG A 91 -7.72 -1.59 -8.08
CA ARG A 91 -6.27 -1.38 -8.07
C ARG A 91 -5.90 -0.51 -6.88
N LEU A 92 -4.96 -1.00 -6.07
CA LEU A 92 -4.34 -0.25 -4.99
C LEU A 92 -2.82 -0.26 -5.20
N SER A 93 -2.22 0.92 -5.22
CA SER A 93 -0.78 1.10 -5.26
C SER A 93 -0.33 1.96 -4.08
N LEU A 94 0.63 1.45 -3.30
CA LEU A 94 1.24 2.14 -2.16
C LEU A 94 2.76 2.16 -2.39
N ASP A 95 3.22 3.10 -3.23
CA ASP A 95 4.61 3.15 -3.67
C ASP A 95 5.42 4.17 -2.85
N ASP A 96 6.64 3.77 -2.50
CA ASP A 96 7.61 4.61 -1.79
C ASP A 96 7.07 5.27 -0.52
N THR A 97 5.97 4.77 0.05
CA THR A 97 5.39 5.32 1.27
C THR A 97 6.38 5.06 2.39
N THR A 98 7.12 6.10 2.80
CA THR A 98 8.41 5.94 3.48
C THR A 98 8.33 5.17 4.78
N LYS A 99 7.12 4.98 5.35
CA LYS A 99 6.86 4.19 6.54
C LYS A 99 5.40 3.72 6.53
N MET A 100 5.14 2.42 6.58
CA MET A 100 3.82 1.88 6.95
C MET A 100 3.98 1.23 8.33
N SER A 101 3.19 1.68 9.32
CA SER A 101 3.31 1.15 10.68
C SER A 101 2.61 -0.21 10.85
N SER A 102 1.66 -0.52 9.96
CA SER A 102 0.92 -1.77 9.99
C SER A 102 0.44 -2.12 8.60
N LEU A 103 0.37 -3.42 8.33
CA LEU A 103 -0.29 -3.98 7.17
C LEU A 103 -1.59 -4.69 7.53
N ALA A 104 -2.12 -4.51 8.75
CA ALA A 104 -3.38 -5.12 9.14
C ALA A 104 -4.52 -4.74 8.19
N PHE A 105 -4.50 -3.51 7.64
CA PHE A 105 -5.48 -3.05 6.65
C PHE A 105 -5.58 -3.95 5.41
N LEU A 106 -4.49 -4.64 5.07
CA LEU A 106 -4.45 -5.59 3.95
C LEU A 106 -5.41 -6.77 4.16
N ASN A 107 -5.81 -7.11 5.40
CA ASN A 107 -6.81 -8.14 5.67
C ASN A 107 -8.20 -7.82 5.07
N GLN A 108 -8.52 -6.54 4.92
CA GLN A 108 -9.79 -6.09 4.31
C GLN A 108 -9.61 -5.69 2.84
N CYS A 109 -8.39 -5.81 2.29
CA CYS A 109 -8.08 -5.42 0.93
C CYS A 109 -8.61 -6.45 -0.08
N ARG A 110 -9.54 -6.03 -0.95
CA ARG A 110 -10.24 -6.91 -1.92
C ARG A 110 -10.02 -6.51 -3.37
N VAL A 111 -8.83 -6.01 -3.67
CA VAL A 111 -8.41 -5.56 -5.01
C VAL A 111 -8.01 -6.72 -5.91
N THR A 112 -8.12 -6.51 -7.23
CA THR A 112 -7.57 -7.44 -8.23
C THR A 112 -6.10 -7.18 -8.52
N GLU A 113 -5.63 -5.95 -8.26
CA GLU A 113 -4.25 -5.53 -8.48
C GLU A 113 -3.75 -4.82 -7.23
N LEU A 114 -2.69 -5.36 -6.62
CA LEU A 114 -2.05 -4.78 -5.46
C LEU A 114 -0.57 -4.55 -5.75
N ARG A 115 -0.13 -3.32 -5.53
CA ARG A 115 1.27 -2.94 -5.55
C ARG A 115 1.62 -2.24 -4.24
N PHE A 116 2.73 -2.59 -3.63
CA PHE A 116 3.30 -1.81 -2.55
C PHE A 116 4.81 -1.95 -2.47
N SER A 117 5.47 -0.85 -2.07
CA SER A 117 6.91 -0.81 -1.78
C SER A 117 7.13 -0.56 -0.29
N LEU A 118 8.03 -1.34 0.31
CA LEU A 118 8.38 -1.29 1.72
C LEU A 118 9.85 -0.91 1.85
N HIS A 119 10.08 0.31 2.32
CA HIS A 119 11.40 0.82 2.65
C HIS A 119 11.49 0.88 4.16
N SER A 120 12.12 -0.13 4.78
CA SER A 120 12.31 -0.22 6.23
C SER A 120 10.99 -0.26 7.02
N LEU A 121 10.54 -1.47 7.36
CA LEU A 121 9.57 -1.62 8.43
C LEU A 121 10.29 -1.21 9.72
N GLU A 122 9.89 -0.10 10.34
CA GLU A 122 10.35 0.22 11.70
C GLU A 122 10.09 -1.02 12.57
N GLN A 123 10.99 -1.31 13.52
CA GLN A 123 10.90 -2.44 14.46
C GLN A 123 9.56 -2.50 15.24
N GLU A 124 8.69 -1.50 15.07
CA GLU A 124 7.35 -1.37 15.61
C GLU A 124 6.21 -1.94 14.74
N VAL A 125 6.46 -2.80 13.74
CA VAL A 125 5.42 -3.78 13.36
C VAL A 125 5.25 -4.72 14.55
N THR A 126 4.48 -4.22 15.52
CA THR A 126 4.30 -4.69 16.90
C THR A 126 3.46 -5.95 16.98
N ASP A 127 2.92 -6.42 15.86
CA ASP A 127 2.38 -7.76 15.78
C ASP A 127 3.54 -8.75 15.89
N ALA A 128 3.56 -9.52 16.98
CA ALA A 128 4.54 -10.59 17.24
C ALA A 128 4.72 -11.59 16.08
N ALA A 129 3.78 -11.60 15.12
CA ALA A 129 3.80 -12.44 13.93
C ALA A 129 4.64 -11.86 12.76
N GLY A 130 4.93 -10.56 12.76
CA GLY A 130 5.74 -9.88 11.75
C GLY A 130 5.12 -9.79 10.35
N PHE A 131 5.84 -9.11 9.45
CA PHE A 131 5.41 -8.86 8.07
C PHE A 131 5.03 -10.11 7.24
N PRO A 132 5.82 -11.20 7.23
CA PRO A 132 5.49 -12.38 6.45
C PRO A 132 4.12 -12.99 6.80
N PHE A 133 3.72 -12.87 8.08
CA PHE A 133 2.43 -13.36 8.54
C PHE A 133 1.27 -12.48 8.08
N SER A 134 1.39 -11.15 8.19
CA SER A 134 0.37 -10.23 7.68
C SER A 134 0.18 -10.38 6.16
N LEU A 135 1.29 -10.59 5.43
CA LEU A 135 1.24 -10.83 4.00
C LEU A 135 0.53 -12.14 3.67
N SER A 136 0.92 -13.26 4.30
CA SER A 136 0.27 -14.55 4.04
C SER A 136 -1.23 -14.52 4.35
N ARG A 137 -1.63 -13.81 5.42
CA ARG A 137 -3.03 -13.59 5.79
C ARG A 137 -3.77 -12.73 4.75
N LEU A 138 -3.16 -11.68 4.21
CA LEU A 138 -3.73 -10.94 3.06
C LEU A 138 -3.97 -11.89 1.89
N LEU A 139 -2.96 -12.68 1.49
CA LEU A 139 -3.07 -13.54 0.31
C LEU A 139 -4.26 -14.50 0.47
N ARG A 140 -4.46 -15.07 1.65
CA ARG A 140 -5.63 -15.92 1.97
C ARG A 140 -6.97 -15.16 1.96
N SER A 141 -6.95 -13.88 2.33
CA SER A 141 -8.16 -13.06 2.48
C SER A 141 -8.60 -12.37 1.18
N ASN A 142 -7.75 -12.37 0.14
CA ASN A 142 -8.04 -11.74 -1.15
C ASN A 142 -8.07 -12.76 -2.31
N PRO A 143 -9.15 -13.57 -2.44
CA PRO A 143 -9.26 -14.56 -3.51
C PRO A 143 -9.41 -13.96 -4.92
N ARG A 144 -9.55 -12.63 -5.03
CA ARG A 144 -9.70 -11.91 -6.31
C ARG A 144 -8.39 -11.40 -6.88
N LEU A 145 -7.29 -11.49 -6.12
CA LEU A 145 -6.01 -10.93 -6.49
C LEU A 145 -5.44 -11.62 -7.74
N ARG A 146 -5.28 -10.85 -8.82
CA ARG A 146 -4.72 -11.32 -10.10
C ARG A 146 -3.30 -10.85 -10.32
N GLN A 147 -2.96 -9.68 -9.77
CA GLN A 147 -1.63 -9.10 -9.85
C GLN A 147 -1.16 -8.66 -8.48
N LEU A 148 0.05 -9.08 -8.14
CA LEU A 148 0.75 -8.71 -6.92
C LEU A 148 2.16 -8.25 -7.26
N SER A 149 2.47 -7.00 -6.90
CA SER A 149 3.82 -6.43 -7.01
C SER A 149 4.29 -5.99 -5.63
N ILE A 150 5.35 -6.62 -5.14
CA ILE A 150 5.95 -6.33 -3.84
C ILE A 150 7.38 -5.91 -4.07
N GLU A 151 7.73 -4.72 -3.62
CA GLU A 151 9.11 -4.30 -3.47
C GLU A 151 9.41 -4.25 -1.97
N ALA A 152 10.24 -5.17 -1.48
CA ALA A 152 10.57 -5.31 -0.07
C ALA A 152 12.08 -5.15 0.10
N ARG A 153 12.52 -3.95 0.50
CA ARG A 153 13.93 -3.70 0.84
C ARG A 153 14.16 -4.03 2.31
N ASP A 154 15.26 -4.70 2.61
CA ASP A 154 15.67 -5.08 3.97
C ASP A 154 14.67 -5.96 4.74
N THR A 155 13.69 -6.54 4.06
CA THR A 155 12.64 -7.35 4.68
C THR A 155 12.71 -8.77 4.15
N PRO A 156 13.24 -9.74 4.94
CA PRO A 156 13.30 -11.13 4.49
C PRO A 156 11.89 -11.71 4.38
N LEU A 157 11.55 -12.16 3.17
CA LEU A 157 10.35 -12.97 2.94
C LEU A 157 10.65 -14.39 3.40
N ARG A 158 10.09 -14.80 4.55
CA ARG A 158 10.20 -16.20 4.98
C ARG A 158 9.48 -17.09 3.97
N GLN A 159 10.21 -18.06 3.42
CA GLN A 159 9.77 -18.84 2.27
C GLN A 159 8.48 -19.63 2.55
N ASN A 160 8.32 -20.20 3.74
CA ASN A 160 7.22 -21.10 4.03
C ASN A 160 5.87 -20.37 4.14
N GLU A 161 5.80 -19.31 4.95
CA GLU A 161 4.54 -18.58 5.18
C GLU A 161 4.09 -17.85 3.91
N PHE A 162 5.03 -17.28 3.15
CA PHE A 162 4.72 -16.61 1.89
C PHE A 162 4.27 -17.62 0.82
N ALA A 163 4.97 -18.75 0.67
CA ALA A 163 4.58 -19.79 -0.28
C ALA A 163 3.21 -20.39 0.03
N GLU A 164 2.89 -20.64 1.31
CA GLU A 164 1.57 -21.09 1.72
C GLU A 164 0.47 -20.07 1.36
N GLY A 165 0.72 -18.79 1.59
CA GLY A 165 -0.20 -17.72 1.19
C GLY A 165 -0.44 -17.71 -0.32
N LEU A 166 0.63 -17.77 -1.12
CA LEU A 166 0.56 -17.82 -2.58
C LEU A 166 -0.20 -19.05 -3.08
N ALA A 167 -0.01 -20.22 -2.45
CA ALA A 167 -0.70 -21.45 -2.82
C ALA A 167 -2.23 -21.34 -2.71
N THR A 168 -2.74 -20.41 -1.90
CA THR A 168 -4.20 -20.16 -1.80
C THR A 168 -4.76 -19.27 -2.92
N LEU A 169 -3.89 -18.58 -3.67
CA LEU A 169 -4.29 -17.62 -4.70
C LEU A 169 -4.42 -18.25 -6.09
N SER A 170 -5.48 -19.04 -6.29
CA SER A 170 -5.78 -19.66 -7.60
C SER A 170 -6.01 -18.66 -8.76
N THR A 171 -6.30 -17.40 -8.43
CA THR A 171 -6.58 -16.32 -9.40
C THR A 171 -5.36 -15.49 -9.75
N LEU A 172 -4.24 -15.64 -9.05
CA LEU A 172 -3.02 -14.89 -9.32
C LEU A 172 -2.46 -15.28 -10.69
N ARG A 173 -2.08 -14.27 -11.48
CA ARG A 173 -1.53 -14.41 -12.84
C ARG A 173 -0.21 -13.68 -13.00
N HIS A 174 -0.01 -12.61 -12.23
CA HIS A 174 1.19 -11.81 -12.26
C HIS A 174 1.72 -11.66 -10.84
N LEU A 175 2.92 -12.18 -10.61
CA LEU A 175 3.65 -12.02 -9.36
C LEU A 175 4.98 -11.34 -9.69
N CYS A 176 5.23 -10.20 -9.06
CA CYS A 176 6.51 -9.52 -9.09
C CYS A 176 6.96 -9.32 -7.65
N VAL A 177 8.11 -9.90 -7.31
CA VAL A 177 8.69 -9.80 -5.98
C VAL A 177 10.12 -9.30 -6.16
N LEU A 178 10.36 -8.07 -5.73
CA LEU A 178 11.66 -7.43 -5.73
C LEU A 178 12.12 -7.37 -4.27
N THR A 179 13.07 -8.22 -3.91
CA THR A 179 13.71 -8.18 -2.60
C THR A 179 15.15 -7.70 -2.76
N GLU A 180 15.49 -6.62 -2.09
CA GLU A 180 16.89 -6.22 -1.92
C GLU A 180 17.29 -6.60 -0.49
N SER A 181 18.09 -7.65 -0.34
CA SER A 181 18.79 -7.88 0.90
C SER A 181 20.10 -7.10 0.85
N ILE A 182 20.30 -6.14 1.76
CA ILE A 182 21.64 -5.65 2.07
C ILE A 182 22.37 -6.77 2.82
N THR A 183 22.72 -7.85 2.10
CA THR A 183 23.76 -8.73 2.57
C THR A 183 25.06 -7.99 2.33
N THR A 184 25.80 -7.70 3.39
CA THR A 184 27.21 -7.30 3.28
C THR A 184 28.09 -8.41 2.65
N GLU A 185 27.50 -9.52 2.22
CA GLU A 185 28.13 -10.58 1.43
C GLU A 185 27.31 -10.87 0.16
N HIS A 186 27.95 -10.80 -0.99
CA HIS A 186 27.34 -10.91 -2.31
C HIS A 186 26.69 -12.29 -2.58
N HIS A 187 25.38 -12.42 -2.40
CA HIS A 187 24.59 -13.49 -3.02
C HIS A 187 23.28 -12.92 -3.56
N VAL A 188 23.22 -12.74 -4.88
CA VAL A 188 21.98 -12.36 -5.60
C VAL A 188 21.25 -13.65 -5.98
N THR A 189 20.08 -13.88 -5.40
CA THR A 189 19.12 -14.91 -5.86
C THR A 189 17.96 -14.21 -6.55
N SER A 190 17.90 -14.31 -7.88
CA SER A 190 16.72 -13.93 -8.67
C SER A 190 15.86 -15.17 -8.89
N PHE A 191 14.58 -15.10 -8.54
CA PHE A 191 13.58 -16.12 -8.87
C PHE A 191 12.69 -15.59 -9.99
N PHE A 192 12.68 -16.29 -11.13
CA PHE A 192 11.67 -16.17 -12.16
C PHE A 192 10.85 -17.47 -12.14
N THR A 193 9.53 -17.37 -11.99
CA THR A 193 8.57 -18.47 -12.23
C THR A 193 7.58 -18.04 -13.29
#